data_AF-A0A0M8WR08-F1
#
_entry.id   AF-A0A0M8WR08-F1
#
_cell.length_a   1.000
_cell.length_b   1.000
_cell.length_c   1.000
_cell.angle_alpha   90.00
_cell.angle_beta   90.00
_cell.angle_gamma   90.00
#
_symmetry.space_group_name_H-M   'P 1'
#
loop_
_entity.id
_entity.type
_entity.pdbx_description
1 polymer ?
#
loop_
_entity_poly.entity_id
_entity_poly.type
_entity_poly.pdbx_seq_one_letter_code
_entity_poly.pdbx_strand_id
1 'polypeptide(L)'
;MPVLCLAVAAYDEPVAEALLQAGADPLRRLPDGSTLLLRAVDGGSHLLAYALATSRIPLPAPARAELLARARRWVEAGAEAELRRVTGRTGPIERIRIRHEEIGWWCEQLTLGGTTVRDEHGAVLTSMEERYGIRTPFDELVARALAHPDRDHVVWSDVVFTLGRRLDEETWQWTRDLLNHPDRLHRLLAAETLLFLILGDPLKGGDPFWERGRELVPWAEQEEDPEVLAALLNAMTHDSAPEIEAVGLSHLTHPDPRVRSLVPDALERSEVGHSQVRPEGLAAVLTLAGDEDPEVREAACRWLAHYRGCEPEIGDALLALTHDERQEIRIGAVSGLAYRDDPRCVEAEHRIGPRDPDQPFDERLMDVWRYQRRQEAADGG
;
A
#
# COMPACT_ATOMS: atom_id res chain seq x y z
N MET A 1 34.08 -6.80 7.39
CA MET A 1 33.60 -6.29 8.70
C MET A 1 33.43 -4.77 8.75
N PRO A 2 34.22 -3.94 8.01
CA PRO A 2 33.88 -2.52 7.85
C PRO A 2 32.58 -2.32 7.06
N VAL A 3 32.33 -3.15 6.03
CA VAL A 3 31.28 -2.88 5.03
C VAL A 3 29.86 -2.90 5.62
N LEU A 4 29.47 -3.88 6.44
CA LEU A 4 28.12 -3.88 7.05
C LEU A 4 27.95 -2.73 8.06
N CYS A 5 29.02 -2.33 8.76
CA CYS A 5 28.96 -1.15 9.62
C CYS A 5 28.71 0.13 8.81
N LEU A 6 29.37 0.25 7.66
CA LEU A 6 29.20 1.38 6.74
C LEU A 6 27.80 1.38 6.11
N ALA A 7 27.29 0.22 5.69
CA ALA A 7 25.93 0.09 5.16
C ALA A 7 24.89 0.53 6.20
N VAL A 8 25.02 0.05 7.45
CA VAL A 8 24.12 0.46 8.54
C VAL A 8 24.22 1.95 8.84
N ALA A 9 25.43 2.52 8.87
CA ALA A 9 25.63 3.95 9.10
C ALA A 9 25.13 4.84 7.95
N ALA A 10 25.11 4.31 6.73
CA ALA A 10 24.64 4.99 5.53
C ALA A 10 23.14 4.76 5.24
N TYR A 11 22.46 3.95 6.05
CA TYR A 11 21.08 3.51 5.80
C TYR A 11 20.92 2.77 4.45
N ASP A 12 21.96 2.07 4.02
CA ASP A 12 21.99 1.31 2.77
C ASP A 12 21.41 -0.10 2.99
N GLU A 13 20.09 -0.18 2.87
CA GLU A 13 19.32 -1.42 3.05
C GLU A 13 19.70 -2.51 2.03
N PRO A 14 19.72 -2.26 0.71
CA PRO A 14 20.06 -3.30 -0.26
C PRO A 14 21.45 -3.92 -0.02
N VAL A 15 22.44 -3.09 0.33
CA VAL A 15 23.78 -3.60 0.67
C VAL A 15 23.77 -4.36 1.99
N ALA A 16 23.05 -3.88 3.01
CA ALA A 16 22.93 -4.59 4.27
C ALA A 16 22.29 -5.97 4.08
N GLU A 17 21.20 -6.07 3.32
CA GLU A 17 20.54 -7.33 2.99
C GLU A 17 21.45 -8.30 2.24
N ALA A 18 22.14 -7.83 1.20
CA ALA A 18 23.09 -8.65 0.46
C ALA A 18 24.23 -9.20 1.35
N LEU A 19 24.72 -8.39 2.29
CA LEU A 19 25.73 -8.82 3.26
C LEU A 19 25.19 -9.82 4.28
N LEU A 20 23.94 -9.67 4.72
CA LEU A 20 23.26 -10.63 5.59
C LEU A 20 23.04 -11.97 4.89
N GLN A 21 22.61 -11.95 3.62
CA GLN A 21 22.50 -13.14 2.76
C GLN A 21 23.87 -13.82 2.56
N ALA A 22 24.94 -13.05 2.46
CA ALA A 22 26.33 -13.55 2.43
C ALA A 22 26.83 -14.05 3.81
N GLY A 23 26.01 -14.00 4.85
CA GLY A 23 26.25 -14.61 6.15
C GLY A 23 26.86 -13.70 7.22
N ALA A 24 26.88 -12.38 7.00
CA ALA A 24 27.31 -11.42 8.01
C ALA A 24 26.49 -11.54 9.31
N ASP A 25 27.15 -11.35 10.45
CA ASP A 25 26.51 -11.48 11.77
C ASP A 25 26.10 -10.09 12.31
N PRO A 26 24.80 -9.76 12.36
CA PRO A 26 24.31 -8.47 12.85
C PRO A 26 24.39 -8.33 14.39
N LEU A 27 24.57 -9.45 15.09
CA LEU A 27 24.65 -9.50 16.56
C LEU A 27 26.10 -9.42 17.06
N ARG A 28 27.06 -9.38 16.14
CA ARG A 28 28.47 -9.24 16.47
C ARG A 28 28.68 -7.95 17.28
N ARG A 29 29.21 -8.10 18.50
CA ARG A 29 29.58 -6.99 19.36
C ARG A 29 30.74 -6.21 18.74
N LEU A 30 30.59 -4.89 18.72
CA LEU A 30 31.59 -3.93 18.26
C LEU A 30 32.49 -3.49 19.44
N PRO A 31 33.64 -2.83 19.19
CA PRO A 31 34.56 -2.40 20.26
C PRO A 31 33.94 -1.48 21.31
N ASP A 32 32.89 -0.74 20.95
CA ASP A 32 32.13 0.14 21.84
C ASP A 32 31.02 -0.61 22.63
N GLY A 33 30.95 -1.93 22.48
CA GLY A 33 29.93 -2.77 23.11
C GLY A 33 28.57 -2.76 22.40
N SER A 34 28.36 -1.97 21.35
CA SER A 34 27.11 -2.00 20.55
C SER A 34 27.05 -3.22 19.63
N THR A 35 25.90 -3.45 19.01
CA THR A 35 25.75 -4.36 17.86
C THR A 35 25.19 -3.57 16.68
N LEU A 36 25.25 -4.15 15.49
CA LEU A 36 24.71 -3.51 14.29
C LEU A 36 23.19 -3.32 14.39
N LEU A 37 22.50 -4.30 14.97
CA LEU A 37 21.06 -4.20 15.25
C LEU A 37 20.75 -3.05 16.21
N LEU A 38 21.53 -2.88 17.29
CA LEU A 38 21.32 -1.75 18.21
C LEU A 38 21.57 -0.41 17.53
N ARG A 39 22.56 -0.33 16.62
CA ARG A 39 22.82 0.90 15.85
C ARG A 39 21.70 1.22 14.86
N ALA A 40 21.10 0.22 14.22
CA ALA A 40 19.94 0.44 13.35
C ALA A 40 18.72 0.91 14.13
N VAL A 41 18.49 0.36 15.33
CA VAL A 41 17.43 0.79 16.25
C VAL A 41 17.67 2.22 16.73
N ASP A 42 18.89 2.57 17.17
CA ASP A 42 19.21 3.94 17.58
C ASP A 42 19.13 4.92 16.40
N GLY A 43 19.52 4.47 15.20
CA GLY A 43 19.42 5.22 13.96
C GLY A 43 18.00 5.40 13.43
N GLY A 44 17.02 4.66 13.98
CA GLY A 44 15.60 4.80 13.62
C GLY A 44 15.25 4.30 12.23
N SER A 45 16.00 3.36 11.65
CA SER A 45 15.66 2.78 10.35
C SER A 45 14.83 1.52 10.53
N HIS A 46 13.54 1.58 10.20
CA HIS A 46 12.59 0.49 10.33
C HIS A 46 13.01 -0.73 9.51
N LEU A 47 13.15 -0.57 8.19
CA LEU A 47 13.46 -1.69 7.29
C LEU A 47 14.81 -2.33 7.61
N LEU A 48 15.83 -1.52 7.85
CA LEU A 48 17.15 -2.02 8.23
C LEU A 48 17.13 -2.73 9.59
N ALA A 49 16.45 -2.18 10.60
CA ALA A 49 16.30 -2.84 11.90
C ALA A 49 15.55 -4.17 11.76
N TYR A 50 14.50 -4.20 10.94
CA TYR A 50 13.73 -5.40 10.64
C TYR A 50 14.60 -6.46 9.95
N ALA A 51 15.31 -6.11 8.87
CA ALA A 51 16.22 -7.00 8.13
C ALA A 51 17.33 -7.58 9.04
N LEU A 52 17.94 -6.74 9.88
CA LEU A 52 18.96 -7.20 10.82
C LEU A 52 18.38 -8.15 11.87
N ALA A 53 17.15 -7.88 12.34
CA ALA A 53 16.46 -8.72 13.31
C ALA A 53 15.98 -10.05 12.71
N THR A 54 15.59 -10.08 11.42
CA THR A 54 15.10 -11.26 10.67
C THR A 54 16.20 -12.22 10.26
N SER A 55 17.42 -11.75 10.05
CA SER A 55 18.47 -12.54 9.42
C SER A 55 18.93 -13.79 10.16
N ARG A 56 18.81 -13.91 11.51
CA ARG A 56 19.14 -15.12 12.30
C ARG A 56 18.35 -15.22 13.64
N ILE A 57 18.73 -16.21 14.47
CA ILE A 57 18.13 -16.62 15.75
C ILE A 57 17.56 -15.44 16.56
N PRO A 58 16.33 -15.54 17.10
CA PRO A 58 15.75 -14.53 17.98
C PRO A 58 16.67 -14.14 19.13
N LEU A 59 16.70 -12.85 19.48
CA LEU A 59 17.51 -12.35 20.59
C LEU A 59 17.13 -13.03 21.91
N PRO A 60 18.12 -13.36 22.77
CA PRO A 60 17.84 -13.79 24.14
C PRO A 60 17.17 -12.67 24.92
N ALA A 61 16.39 -13.03 25.95
CA ALA A 61 15.54 -12.11 26.70
C ALA A 61 16.22 -10.81 27.17
N PRO A 62 17.47 -10.80 27.70
CA PRO A 62 18.13 -9.56 28.11
C PRO A 62 18.47 -8.64 26.94
N ALA A 63 18.94 -9.19 25.81
CA ALA A 63 19.29 -8.41 24.62
C ALA A 63 18.02 -7.85 23.95
N ARG A 64 16.94 -8.65 23.93
CA ARG A 64 15.62 -8.20 23.51
C ARG A 64 15.12 -7.02 24.36
N ALA A 65 15.20 -7.13 25.68
CA ALA A 65 14.76 -6.07 26.59
C ALA A 65 15.58 -4.77 26.39
N GLU A 66 16.90 -4.88 26.19
CA GLU A 66 17.76 -3.73 25.86
C GLU A 66 17.31 -3.04 24.57
N LEU A 67 17.07 -3.83 23.52
CA LEU A 67 16.63 -3.34 22.22
C LEU A 67 15.30 -2.59 22.30
N LEU A 68 14.28 -3.21 22.93
CA LEU A 68 12.96 -2.59 23.07
C LEU A 68 13.02 -1.34 23.95
N ALA A 69 13.84 -1.33 25.00
CA ALA A 69 14.01 -0.15 25.85
C ALA A 69 14.68 1.01 25.10
N ARG A 70 15.58 0.74 24.15
CA ARG A 70 16.16 1.78 23.27
C ARG A 70 15.10 2.37 22.36
N ALA A 71 14.40 1.53 21.61
CA ALA A 71 13.33 1.99 20.70
C ALA A 71 12.26 2.80 21.44
N ARG A 72 11.82 2.31 22.62
CA ARG A 72 10.83 3.00 23.45
C ARG A 72 11.29 4.39 23.91
N ARG A 73 12.56 4.57 24.28
CA ARG A 73 13.08 5.90 24.65
C ARG A 73 13.01 6.90 23.49
N TRP A 74 13.34 6.47 22.29
CA TRP A 74 13.23 7.32 21.10
C TRP A 74 11.78 7.72 20.83
N VAL A 75 10.84 6.78 20.95
CA VAL A 75 9.40 7.05 20.80
C VAL A 75 8.88 8.00 21.87
N GLU A 76 9.20 7.76 23.15
CA GLU A 76 8.70 8.57 24.27
C GLU A 76 9.27 10.00 24.29
N ALA A 77 10.54 10.17 23.93
CA ALA A 77 11.19 11.48 23.91
C ALA A 77 10.93 12.25 22.61
N GLY A 78 10.70 11.54 21.50
CA GLY A 78 10.72 12.08 20.14
C GLY A 78 12.14 12.20 19.57
N ALA A 79 12.25 12.03 18.25
CA ALA A 79 13.54 11.93 17.55
C ALA A 79 14.46 13.13 17.79
N GLU A 80 13.95 14.36 17.76
CA GLU A 80 14.76 15.56 18.02
C GLU A 80 15.30 15.58 19.46
N ALA A 81 14.45 15.36 20.46
CA ALA A 81 14.84 15.49 21.86
C ALA A 81 15.88 14.43 22.24
N GLU A 82 15.68 13.19 21.78
CA GLU A 82 16.62 12.10 22.03
C GLU A 82 17.93 12.29 21.24
N LEU A 83 17.88 12.79 20.00
CA LEU A 83 19.08 13.15 19.25
C LEU A 83 19.91 14.22 19.98
N ARG A 84 19.27 15.26 20.54
CA ARG A 84 19.94 16.26 21.38
C ARG A 84 20.54 15.64 22.63
N ARG A 85 19.82 14.74 23.29
CA ARG A 85 20.30 14.03 24.50
C ARG A 85 21.54 13.19 24.21
N VAL A 86 21.51 12.40 23.14
CA VAL A 86 22.61 11.49 22.77
C VAL A 86 23.84 12.27 22.30
N THR A 87 23.65 13.36 21.56
CA THR A 87 24.77 14.19 21.08
C THR A 87 25.30 15.18 22.12
N GLY A 88 24.49 15.52 23.13
CA GLY A 88 24.79 16.59 24.09
C GLY A 88 24.83 17.99 23.48
N ARG A 89 24.22 18.18 22.30
CA ARG A 89 24.30 19.43 21.51
C ARG A 89 22.95 20.17 21.47
N THR A 90 23.02 21.49 21.44
CA THR A 90 21.85 22.39 21.39
C THR A 90 21.75 23.19 20.08
N GLY A 91 22.54 22.83 19.07
CA GLY A 91 22.57 23.50 17.76
C GLY A 91 21.33 23.25 16.89
N PRO A 92 21.27 23.86 15.69
CA PRO A 92 20.21 23.59 14.71
C PRO A 92 20.28 22.14 14.23
N ILE A 93 19.11 21.57 13.96
CA ILE A 93 18.96 20.23 13.38
C ILE A 93 18.65 20.40 11.90
N GLU A 94 19.46 19.76 11.07
CA GLU A 94 19.17 19.61 9.64
C GLU A 94 18.11 18.53 9.46
N ARG A 95 17.12 18.80 8.60
CA ARG A 95 16.01 17.90 8.30
C ARG A 95 15.89 17.71 6.80
N ILE A 96 15.80 16.47 6.37
CA ILE A 96 15.49 16.13 4.97
C ILE A 96 14.41 15.05 4.93
N ARG A 97 13.52 15.13 3.95
CA ARG A 97 12.51 14.09 3.68
C ARG A 97 13.16 12.99 2.84
N ILE A 98 13.10 11.75 3.33
CA ILE A 98 13.55 10.56 2.62
C ILE A 98 12.31 9.81 2.15
N ARG A 99 12.27 9.45 0.86
CA ARG A 99 11.23 8.59 0.30
C ARG A 99 11.83 7.22 0.02
N HIS A 100 11.15 6.17 0.48
CA HIS A 100 11.46 4.80 0.13
C HIS A 100 10.95 4.55 -1.30
N GLU A 101 11.84 4.37 -2.26
CA GLU A 101 11.50 4.32 -3.69
C GLU A 101 10.60 3.13 -4.03
N GLU A 102 10.79 1.99 -3.37
CA GLU A 102 10.05 0.76 -3.65
C GLU A 102 8.64 0.74 -3.05
N ILE A 103 8.49 1.27 -1.83
CA ILE A 103 7.24 1.18 -1.05
C ILE A 103 6.43 2.49 -1.12
N GLY A 104 7.07 3.61 -1.49
CA GLY A 104 6.43 4.92 -1.61
C GLY A 104 6.28 5.70 -0.30
N TRP A 105 6.54 5.07 0.85
CA TRP A 105 6.50 5.73 2.16
C TRP A 105 7.64 6.72 2.35
N TRP A 106 7.49 7.60 3.33
CA TRP A 106 8.52 8.58 3.67
C TRP A 106 8.77 8.68 5.18
N CYS A 107 9.90 9.30 5.52
CA CYS A 107 10.28 9.69 6.88
C CYS A 107 11.12 10.98 6.87
N GLU A 108 11.28 11.62 8.03
CA GLU A 108 12.29 12.64 8.22
C GLU A 108 13.62 12.03 8.66
N GLN A 109 14.70 12.51 8.06
CA GLN A 109 16.06 12.28 8.54
C GLN A 109 16.57 13.56 9.22
N LEU A 110 16.97 13.42 10.48
CA LEU A 110 17.44 14.47 11.36
C LEU A 110 18.95 14.34 11.58
N THR A 111 19.70 15.42 11.35
CA THR A 111 21.16 15.45 11.56
C THR A 111 21.57 16.55 12.54
N LEU A 112 22.34 16.19 13.57
CA LEU A 112 22.89 17.10 14.56
C LEU A 112 24.32 16.71 14.93
N GLY A 113 25.26 17.63 14.71
CA GLY A 113 26.66 17.44 15.11
C GLY A 113 27.35 16.23 14.47
N GLY A 114 26.93 15.86 13.25
CA GLY A 114 27.43 14.71 12.51
C GLY A 114 26.74 13.38 12.83
N THR A 115 25.80 13.37 13.79
CA THR A 115 24.95 12.20 14.06
C THR A 115 23.63 12.35 13.31
N THR A 116 23.25 11.31 12.59
CA THR A 116 22.01 11.24 11.80
C THR A 116 21.10 10.16 12.38
N VAL A 117 19.81 10.45 12.45
CA VAL A 117 18.73 9.50 12.81
C VAL A 117 17.53 9.72 11.88
N ARG A 118 16.71 8.70 11.68
CA ARG A 118 15.39 8.82 11.05
C ARG A 118 14.30 8.75 12.12
N ASP A 119 13.16 9.39 11.87
CA ASP A 119 12.03 9.41 12.81
C ASP A 119 11.09 8.20 12.69
N GLU A 120 11.62 7.04 12.28
CA GLU A 120 10.85 5.79 12.12
C GLU A 120 10.81 4.95 13.40
N HIS A 121 11.27 5.46 14.55
CA HIS A 121 11.37 4.68 15.80
C HIS A 121 10.03 4.09 16.28
N GLY A 122 8.91 4.72 15.94
CA GLY A 122 7.57 4.18 16.18
C GLY A 122 7.32 2.86 15.43
N ALA A 123 7.74 2.77 14.17
CA ALA A 123 7.68 1.55 13.35
C ALA A 123 8.70 0.51 13.83
N VAL A 124 9.93 0.94 14.18
CA VAL A 124 10.94 0.05 14.79
C VAL A 124 10.38 -0.59 16.07
N LEU A 125 9.79 0.19 16.97
CA LEU A 125 9.25 -0.35 18.22
C LEU A 125 8.09 -1.31 17.96
N THR A 126 7.15 -0.92 17.09
CA THR A 126 5.95 -1.70 16.76
C THR A 126 6.30 -3.05 16.13
N SER A 127 7.11 -3.06 15.08
CA SER A 127 7.57 -4.30 14.43
C SER A 127 8.41 -5.21 15.35
N MET A 128 9.23 -4.63 16.24
CA MET A 128 10.05 -5.42 17.18
C MET A 128 9.21 -6.02 18.30
N GLU A 129 8.22 -5.30 18.84
CA GLU A 129 7.27 -5.85 19.80
C GLU A 129 6.54 -7.05 19.20
N GLU A 130 5.97 -6.90 18.01
CA GLU A 130 5.29 -7.98 17.30
C GLU A 130 6.22 -9.18 17.07
N ARG A 131 7.41 -8.95 16.51
CA ARG A 131 8.42 -9.98 16.24
C ARG A 131 8.74 -10.83 17.47
N TYR A 132 8.73 -10.22 18.65
CA TYR A 132 9.03 -10.91 19.90
C TYR A 132 7.78 -11.38 20.67
N GLY A 133 6.62 -11.37 20.03
CA GLY A 133 5.36 -11.86 20.59
C GLY A 133 4.73 -10.93 21.63
N ILE A 134 5.09 -9.65 21.63
CA ILE A 134 4.47 -8.63 22.48
C ILE A 134 3.29 -8.05 21.70
N ARG A 135 2.07 -8.33 22.18
CA ARG A 135 0.84 -7.73 21.66
C ARG A 135 0.64 -6.37 22.32
N THR A 136 1.08 -5.32 21.64
CA THR A 136 0.92 -3.92 22.07
C THR A 136 -0.57 -3.56 22.15
N PRO A 137 -1.05 -2.81 23.16
CA PRO A 137 -2.44 -2.38 23.22
C PRO A 137 -2.87 -1.59 21.97
N PHE A 138 -4.15 -1.69 21.58
CA PHE A 138 -4.69 -1.02 20.40
C PHE A 138 -4.48 0.50 20.45
N ASP A 139 -4.88 1.13 21.55
CA ASP A 139 -4.75 2.59 21.74
C ASP A 139 -3.30 3.07 21.72
N GLU A 140 -2.35 2.24 22.17
CA GLU A 140 -0.92 2.57 22.10
C GLU A 140 -0.41 2.57 20.65
N LEU A 141 -0.89 1.65 19.81
CA LEU A 141 -0.57 1.66 18.38
C LEU A 141 -1.22 2.85 17.66
N VAL A 142 -2.49 3.13 17.95
CA VAL A 142 -3.19 4.32 17.42
C VAL A 142 -2.44 5.60 17.79
N ALA A 143 -2.00 5.75 19.05
CA ALA A 143 -1.22 6.90 19.48
C ALA A 143 0.13 7.04 18.74
N ARG A 144 0.80 5.92 18.39
CA ARG A 144 2.04 5.95 17.60
C ARG A 144 1.81 6.43 16.17
N ALA A 145 0.76 5.97 15.51
CA ALA A 145 0.40 6.44 14.18
C ALA A 145 0.06 7.94 14.21
N LEU A 146 -0.76 8.38 15.16
CA LEU A 146 -1.19 9.78 15.27
C LEU A 146 -0.07 10.74 15.69
N ALA A 147 1.05 10.26 16.23
CA ALA A 147 2.25 11.06 16.43
C ALA A 147 2.89 11.50 15.10
N HIS A 148 2.59 10.79 14.00
CA HIS A 148 2.98 11.10 12.62
C HIS A 148 1.73 11.08 11.72
N PRO A 149 0.86 12.11 11.77
CA PRO A 149 -0.49 12.10 11.17
C PRO A 149 -0.48 12.30 9.64
N ASP A 150 0.25 11.45 8.94
CA ASP A 150 0.38 11.38 7.48
C ASP A 150 0.38 9.90 7.07
N ARG A 151 -0.56 9.52 6.21
CA ARG A 151 -0.75 8.13 5.78
C ARG A 151 0.46 7.55 5.04
N ASP A 152 1.24 8.42 4.39
CA ASP A 152 2.43 8.03 3.64
C ASP A 152 3.67 7.96 4.56
N HIS A 153 3.54 8.32 5.84
CA HIS A 153 4.63 8.20 6.79
C HIS A 153 4.80 6.74 7.26
N VAL A 154 6.03 6.25 7.28
CA VAL A 154 6.34 4.84 7.60
C VAL A 154 5.76 4.36 8.94
N VAL A 155 5.69 5.23 9.96
CA VAL A 155 5.12 4.88 11.28
C VAL A 155 3.61 4.63 11.18
N TRP A 156 2.89 5.43 10.39
CA TRP A 156 1.47 5.24 10.18
C TRP A 156 1.21 3.91 9.48
N SER A 157 1.91 3.67 8.37
CA SER A 157 1.75 2.45 7.59
C SER A 157 2.08 1.21 8.41
N ASP A 158 3.22 1.17 9.13
CA ASP A 158 3.60 0.02 9.97
C ASP A 158 2.58 -0.31 11.07
N VAL A 159 1.97 0.72 11.68
CA VAL A 159 0.88 0.52 12.63
C VAL A 159 -0.34 -0.11 11.97
N VAL A 160 -0.76 0.40 10.80
CA VAL A 160 -1.88 -0.15 10.03
C VAL A 160 -1.61 -1.62 9.68
N PHE A 161 -0.42 -1.96 9.17
CA PHE A 161 -0.06 -3.35 8.86
C PHE A 161 0.00 -4.24 10.10
N THR A 162 0.51 -3.74 11.21
CA THR A 162 0.57 -4.50 12.48
C THR A 162 -0.81 -4.76 13.06
N LEU A 163 -1.73 -3.80 12.97
CA LEU A 163 -3.12 -3.99 13.37
C LEU A 163 -3.85 -4.94 12.41
N GLY A 164 -3.70 -4.75 11.10
CA GLY A 164 -4.31 -5.59 10.06
C GLY A 164 -3.91 -7.07 10.17
N ARG A 165 -2.68 -7.38 10.61
CA ARG A 165 -2.20 -8.76 10.77
C ARG A 165 -2.67 -9.45 12.05
N ARG A 166 -3.42 -8.78 12.93
CA ARG A 166 -4.00 -9.42 14.13
C ARG A 166 -5.10 -10.40 13.80
N LEU A 167 -5.92 -10.07 12.80
CA LEU A 167 -7.00 -10.89 12.26
C LEU A 167 -7.93 -11.49 13.35
N ASP A 168 -8.25 -10.69 14.37
CA ASP A 168 -9.15 -11.07 15.46
C ASP A 168 -10.34 -10.11 15.63
N GLU A 169 -11.45 -10.63 16.16
CA GLU A 169 -12.71 -9.88 16.31
C GLU A 169 -12.57 -8.68 17.26
N GLU A 170 -11.67 -8.78 18.24
CA GLU A 170 -11.40 -7.70 19.19
C GLU A 170 -10.85 -6.47 18.46
N THR A 171 -9.84 -6.67 17.60
CA THR A 171 -9.26 -5.60 16.77
C THR A 171 -10.27 -5.07 15.77
N TRP A 172 -11.08 -5.93 15.15
CA TRP A 172 -12.16 -5.51 14.26
C TRP A 172 -13.14 -4.57 14.97
N GLN A 173 -13.63 -4.94 16.15
CA GLN A 173 -14.59 -4.13 16.90
C GLN A 173 -13.99 -2.79 17.34
N TRP A 174 -12.78 -2.78 17.89
CA TRP A 174 -12.11 -1.52 18.27
C TRP A 174 -11.88 -0.59 17.08
N THR A 175 -11.54 -1.15 15.92
CA THR A 175 -11.34 -0.36 14.70
C THR A 175 -12.66 0.23 14.21
N ARG A 176 -13.78 -0.50 14.30
CA ARG A 176 -15.12 0.04 14.01
C ARG A 176 -15.55 1.12 15.00
N ASP A 177 -15.23 0.96 16.28
CA ASP A 177 -15.50 2.01 17.27
C ASP A 177 -14.73 3.30 16.92
N LEU A 178 -13.48 3.16 16.45
CA LEU A 178 -12.62 4.28 16.02
C LEU A 178 -13.17 5.04 14.79
N LEU A 179 -13.93 4.39 13.90
CA LEU A 179 -14.64 5.08 12.80
C LEU A 179 -15.66 6.12 13.27
N ASN A 180 -16.12 6.06 14.52
CA ASN A 180 -17.06 7.05 15.07
C ASN A 180 -16.37 8.26 15.70
N HIS A 181 -15.03 8.33 15.63
CA HIS A 181 -14.27 9.41 16.24
C HIS A 181 -14.47 10.75 15.49
N PRO A 182 -14.59 11.90 16.20
CA PRO A 182 -14.85 13.19 15.55
C PRO A 182 -13.68 13.67 14.67
N ASP A 183 -12.45 13.29 15.00
CA ASP A 183 -11.26 13.62 14.22
C ASP A 183 -11.12 12.68 13.00
N ARG A 184 -10.99 13.28 11.81
CA ARG A 184 -10.80 12.56 10.53
C ARG A 184 -9.59 11.63 10.53
N LEU A 185 -8.51 11.95 11.25
CA LEU A 185 -7.30 11.11 11.23
C LEU A 185 -7.52 9.78 11.93
N HIS A 186 -8.34 9.77 12.98
CA HIS A 186 -8.71 8.53 13.66
C HIS A 186 -9.59 7.67 12.74
N ARG A 187 -10.55 8.29 12.02
CA ARG A 187 -11.39 7.58 11.06
C ARG A 187 -10.60 7.06 9.85
N LEU A 188 -9.63 7.83 9.36
CA LEU A 188 -8.74 7.39 8.28
C LEU A 188 -7.92 6.17 8.69
N LEU A 189 -7.27 6.24 9.85
CA LEU A 189 -6.49 5.12 10.39
C LEU A 189 -7.37 3.86 10.56
N ALA A 190 -8.62 4.05 11.01
CA ALA A 190 -9.59 2.98 11.15
C ALA A 190 -9.97 2.36 9.80
N ALA A 191 -10.30 3.19 8.80
CA ALA A 191 -10.68 2.73 7.47
C ALA A 191 -9.54 1.95 6.79
N GLU A 192 -8.30 2.43 6.89
CA GLU A 192 -7.13 1.71 6.38
C GLU A 192 -6.86 0.42 7.16
N THR A 193 -7.00 0.43 8.48
CA THR A 193 -6.85 -0.79 9.29
C THR A 193 -7.90 -1.86 8.91
N LEU A 194 -9.14 -1.45 8.65
CA LEU A 194 -10.21 -2.35 8.20
C LEU A 194 -9.91 -2.95 6.83
N LEU A 195 -9.40 -2.16 5.89
CA LEU A 195 -8.94 -2.67 4.59
C LEU A 195 -7.92 -3.81 4.79
N PHE A 196 -6.91 -3.64 5.64
CA PHE A 196 -5.92 -4.70 5.86
C PHE A 196 -6.44 -5.89 6.66
N LEU A 197 -7.41 -5.71 7.56
CA LEU A 197 -8.11 -6.83 8.19
C LEU A 197 -8.90 -7.66 7.16
N ILE A 198 -9.54 -7.00 6.18
CA ILE A 198 -10.31 -7.62 5.10
C ILE A 198 -9.40 -8.37 4.12
N LEU A 199 -8.29 -7.76 3.71
CA LEU A 199 -7.30 -8.37 2.82
C LEU A 199 -6.61 -9.61 3.43
N GLY A 200 -6.56 -9.70 4.76
CA GLY A 200 -5.97 -10.83 5.45
C GLY A 200 -4.43 -10.84 5.45
N ASP A 201 -3.85 -12.01 5.72
CA ASP A 201 -2.39 -12.23 5.68
C ASP A 201 -2.04 -13.13 4.47
N PRO A 202 -1.55 -12.58 3.34
CA PRO A 202 -1.23 -13.37 2.17
C PRO A 202 -0.03 -14.29 2.36
N LEU A 203 0.84 -14.03 3.36
CA LEU A 203 2.03 -14.84 3.64
C LEU A 203 1.72 -16.06 4.49
N LYS A 204 0.85 -15.91 5.48
CA LYS A 204 0.43 -17.01 6.37
C LYS A 204 -0.84 -17.71 5.92
N GLY A 205 -1.60 -17.07 5.03
CA GLY A 205 -2.93 -17.48 4.60
C GLY A 205 -4.01 -17.11 5.63
N GLY A 206 -5.18 -16.73 5.13
CA GLY A 206 -6.37 -16.44 5.93
C GLY A 206 -6.85 -15.00 5.79
N ASP A 207 -8.14 -14.88 5.53
CA ASP A 207 -8.89 -13.66 5.24
C ASP A 207 -10.27 -13.70 5.95
N PRO A 208 -10.29 -13.84 7.30
CA PRO A 208 -11.54 -14.09 8.04
C PRO A 208 -12.57 -12.95 7.95
N PHE A 209 -12.20 -11.80 7.41
CA PHE A 209 -13.05 -10.62 7.23
C PHE A 209 -13.36 -10.32 5.75
N TRP A 210 -12.94 -11.15 4.79
CA TRP A 210 -13.12 -10.91 3.36
C TRP A 210 -14.56 -10.52 2.98
N GLU A 211 -15.55 -11.29 3.46
CA GLU A 211 -16.98 -11.08 3.20
C GLU A 211 -17.66 -10.06 4.13
N ARG A 212 -16.89 -9.22 4.83
CA ARG A 212 -17.41 -8.26 5.81
C ARG A 212 -17.35 -6.81 5.34
N GLY A 213 -16.97 -6.57 4.08
CA GLY A 213 -16.98 -5.24 3.47
C GLY A 213 -18.33 -4.54 3.60
N ARG A 214 -19.44 -5.27 3.43
CA ARG A 214 -20.81 -4.72 3.58
C ARG A 214 -21.12 -4.15 4.95
N GLU A 215 -20.40 -4.57 6.00
CA GLU A 215 -20.58 -4.00 7.33
C GLU A 215 -20.16 -2.53 7.41
N LEU A 216 -19.38 -2.04 6.44
CA LEU A 216 -18.86 -0.67 6.40
C LEU A 216 -19.79 0.33 5.70
N VAL A 217 -20.83 -0.16 5.00
CA VAL A 217 -21.82 0.65 4.27
C VAL A 217 -22.34 1.84 5.08
N PRO A 218 -22.77 1.69 6.36
CA PRO A 218 -23.32 2.82 7.11
C PRO A 218 -22.35 3.98 7.32
N TRP A 219 -21.04 3.71 7.36
CA TRP A 219 -20.02 4.77 7.47
C TRP A 219 -19.74 5.42 6.12
N ALA A 220 -19.67 4.65 5.03
CA ALA A 220 -19.49 5.21 3.69
C ALA A 220 -20.64 6.13 3.27
N GLU A 221 -21.88 5.83 3.66
CA GLU A 221 -23.05 6.68 3.39
C GLU A 221 -23.02 8.04 4.11
N GLN A 222 -22.26 8.17 5.20
CA GLN A 222 -22.24 9.34 6.07
C GLN A 222 -20.92 10.10 6.05
N GLU A 223 -19.84 9.51 5.53
CA GLU A 223 -18.52 10.13 5.56
C GLU A 223 -18.44 11.31 4.58
N GLU A 224 -18.00 12.45 5.10
CA GLU A 224 -17.87 13.70 4.33
C GLU A 224 -16.43 13.93 3.87
N ASP A 225 -15.44 13.34 4.58
CA ASP A 225 -14.04 13.47 4.20
C ASP A 225 -13.71 12.52 3.04
N PRO A 226 -13.26 13.05 1.88
CA PRO A 226 -13.05 12.23 0.69
C PRO A 226 -11.92 11.21 0.84
N GLU A 227 -10.92 11.48 1.69
CA GLU A 227 -9.82 10.55 1.90
C GLU A 227 -10.26 9.35 2.75
N VAL A 228 -11.04 9.61 3.80
CA VAL A 228 -11.65 8.55 4.63
C VAL A 228 -12.66 7.75 3.80
N LEU A 229 -13.51 8.43 3.03
CA LEU A 229 -14.49 7.77 2.15
C LEU A 229 -13.80 6.87 1.12
N ALA A 230 -12.71 7.34 0.49
CA ALA A 230 -11.95 6.51 -0.43
C ALA A 230 -11.36 5.25 0.25
N ALA A 231 -10.83 5.38 1.47
CA ALA A 231 -10.35 4.22 2.22
C ALA A 231 -11.47 3.23 2.55
N LEU A 232 -12.66 3.72 2.94
CA LEU A 232 -13.84 2.90 3.21
C LEU A 232 -14.35 2.18 1.96
N LEU A 233 -14.48 2.89 0.83
CA LEU A 233 -14.91 2.29 -0.43
C LEU A 233 -13.96 1.18 -0.85
N ASN A 234 -12.64 1.41 -0.80
CA ASN A 234 -11.64 0.39 -1.11
C ASN A 234 -11.74 -0.83 -0.17
N ALA A 235 -12.00 -0.63 1.13
CA ALA A 235 -12.24 -1.72 2.05
C ALA A 235 -13.50 -2.53 1.67
N MET A 236 -14.57 -1.85 1.25
CA MET A 236 -15.85 -2.46 0.89
C MET A 236 -15.78 -3.31 -0.39
N THR A 237 -14.99 -2.92 -1.40
CA THR A 237 -14.99 -3.56 -2.74
C THR A 237 -14.52 -5.02 -2.76
N HIS A 238 -14.05 -5.55 -1.65
CA HIS A 238 -13.67 -6.97 -1.49
C HIS A 238 -14.88 -7.85 -1.12
N ASP A 239 -16.05 -7.24 -0.91
CA ASP A 239 -17.35 -7.89 -0.75
C ASP A 239 -18.25 -7.51 -1.96
N SER A 240 -19.06 -8.46 -2.43
CA SER A 240 -19.94 -8.29 -3.60
C SER A 240 -21.39 -8.01 -3.23
N ALA A 241 -21.65 -7.53 -2.02
CA ALA A 241 -23.00 -7.23 -1.56
C ALA A 241 -23.68 -6.12 -2.39
N PRO A 242 -24.98 -6.25 -2.76
CA PRO A 242 -25.69 -5.24 -3.56
C PRO A 242 -25.74 -3.84 -2.94
N GLU A 243 -25.67 -3.74 -1.61
CA GLU A 243 -25.63 -2.44 -0.94
C GLU A 243 -24.34 -1.66 -1.25
N ILE A 244 -23.24 -2.35 -1.55
CA ILE A 244 -21.96 -1.74 -1.95
C ILE A 244 -22.08 -1.12 -3.34
N GLU A 245 -22.72 -1.81 -4.28
CA GLU A 245 -23.00 -1.28 -5.62
C GLU A 245 -23.83 0.01 -5.52
N ALA A 246 -24.87 0.03 -4.68
CA ALA A 246 -25.71 1.19 -4.48
C ALA A 246 -24.93 2.41 -3.94
N VAL A 247 -24.05 2.19 -2.94
CA VAL A 247 -23.16 3.23 -2.41
C VAL A 247 -22.20 3.72 -3.50
N GLY A 248 -21.51 2.81 -4.20
CA GLY A 248 -20.58 3.16 -5.28
C GLY A 248 -21.25 4.01 -6.37
N LEU A 249 -22.43 3.61 -6.84
CA LEU A 249 -23.18 4.37 -7.84
C LEU A 249 -23.58 5.78 -7.36
N SER A 250 -23.82 5.97 -6.06
CA SER A 250 -24.13 7.30 -5.50
C SER A 250 -22.97 8.30 -5.63
N HIS A 251 -21.73 7.80 -5.77
CA HIS A 251 -20.51 8.61 -5.87
C HIS A 251 -20.01 8.84 -7.30
N LEU A 252 -20.79 8.48 -8.33
CA LEU A 252 -20.41 8.65 -9.74
C LEU A 252 -20.02 10.09 -10.11
N THR A 253 -20.60 11.08 -9.44
CA THR A 253 -20.36 12.52 -9.67
C THR A 253 -19.66 13.21 -8.51
N HIS A 254 -19.02 12.43 -7.63
CA HIS A 254 -18.33 12.96 -6.45
C HIS A 254 -17.24 13.97 -6.86
N PRO A 255 -17.07 15.12 -6.18
CA PRO A 255 -16.10 16.15 -6.58
C PRO A 255 -14.65 15.67 -6.51
N ASP A 256 -14.32 14.82 -5.55
CA ASP A 256 -12.98 14.25 -5.41
C ASP A 256 -12.78 13.05 -6.35
N PRO A 257 -11.78 13.08 -7.25
CA PRO A 257 -11.52 11.99 -8.21
C PRO A 257 -11.13 10.67 -7.52
N ARG A 258 -10.51 10.71 -6.33
CA ARG A 258 -10.12 9.49 -5.59
C ARG A 258 -11.34 8.65 -5.17
N VAL A 259 -12.47 9.31 -4.95
CA VAL A 259 -13.75 8.63 -4.67
C VAL A 259 -14.35 8.10 -5.96
N ARG A 260 -14.36 8.90 -7.03
CA ARG A 260 -14.88 8.47 -8.35
C ARG A 260 -14.12 7.27 -8.91
N SER A 261 -12.81 7.20 -8.70
CA SER A 261 -11.96 6.11 -9.20
C SER A 261 -12.25 4.76 -8.54
N LEU A 262 -12.92 4.73 -7.38
CA LEU A 262 -13.31 3.50 -6.68
C LEU A 262 -14.71 3.01 -7.09
N VAL A 263 -15.50 3.84 -7.77
CA VAL A 263 -16.85 3.47 -8.24
C VAL A 263 -16.82 2.19 -9.09
N PRO A 264 -15.91 2.02 -10.08
CA PRO A 264 -15.87 0.79 -10.87
C PRO A 264 -15.62 -0.47 -10.04
N ASP A 265 -14.80 -0.39 -9.00
CA ASP A 265 -14.44 -1.53 -8.16
C ASP A 265 -15.57 -1.91 -7.18
N ALA A 266 -16.48 -0.98 -6.86
CA ALA A 266 -17.68 -1.24 -6.07
C ALA A 266 -18.81 -1.93 -6.87
N LEU A 267 -18.66 -2.06 -8.19
CA LEU A 267 -19.65 -2.73 -9.04
C LEU A 267 -19.37 -4.23 -9.06
N GLU A 268 -20.42 -5.03 -8.87
CA GLU A 268 -20.35 -6.49 -8.85
C GLU A 268 -19.67 -7.03 -10.13
N ARG A 269 -18.53 -7.70 -9.97
CA ARG A 269 -17.81 -8.37 -11.07
C ARG A 269 -18.15 -9.86 -11.00
N SER A 270 -19.15 -10.28 -11.77
CA SER A 270 -19.55 -11.69 -11.82
C SER A 270 -18.40 -12.61 -12.24
N GLU A 271 -17.98 -13.49 -11.34
CA GLU A 271 -16.88 -14.44 -11.62
C GLU A 271 -17.33 -15.77 -12.23
N VAL A 272 -18.61 -16.03 -12.48
CA VAL A 272 -19.01 -17.34 -13.03
C VAL A 272 -20.15 -17.24 -14.05
N GLY A 273 -19.77 -17.44 -15.31
CA GLY A 273 -20.60 -18.10 -16.32
C GLY A 273 -21.67 -17.24 -16.98
N HIS A 274 -22.53 -16.52 -16.25
CA HIS A 274 -23.69 -15.84 -16.84
C HIS A 274 -24.29 -14.71 -15.97
N SER A 275 -23.54 -13.90 -15.22
CA SER A 275 -24.15 -12.72 -14.59
C SER A 275 -23.73 -11.42 -15.28
N GLN A 276 -24.73 -10.75 -15.84
CA GLN A 276 -24.65 -9.43 -16.45
C GLN A 276 -24.53 -8.42 -15.32
N VAL A 277 -23.44 -7.64 -15.30
CA VAL A 277 -23.43 -6.34 -14.61
C VAL A 277 -24.71 -5.61 -14.98
N ARG A 278 -25.37 -5.02 -13.99
CA ARG A 278 -26.60 -4.29 -14.24
C ARG A 278 -26.34 -3.21 -15.29
N PRO A 279 -27.29 -2.94 -16.22
CA PRO A 279 -27.12 -1.91 -17.24
C PRO A 279 -26.71 -0.55 -16.65
N GLU A 280 -27.19 -0.25 -15.44
CA GLU A 280 -26.80 0.96 -14.69
C GLU A 280 -25.29 1.00 -14.36
N GLY A 281 -24.71 -0.11 -13.91
CA GLY A 281 -23.28 -0.22 -13.61
C GLY A 281 -22.39 -0.06 -14.84
N LEU A 282 -22.74 -0.71 -15.96
CA LEU A 282 -22.01 -0.53 -17.22
C LEU A 282 -22.09 0.92 -17.71
N ALA A 283 -23.26 1.55 -17.64
CA ALA A 283 -23.43 2.96 -18.02
C ALA A 283 -22.58 3.91 -17.14
N ALA A 284 -22.47 3.62 -15.85
CA ALA A 284 -21.60 4.36 -14.93
C ALA A 284 -20.12 4.26 -15.35
N VAL A 285 -19.61 3.06 -15.62
CA VAL A 285 -18.21 2.88 -16.05
C VAL A 285 -17.94 3.52 -17.40
N LEU A 286 -18.85 3.41 -18.37
CA LEU A 286 -18.73 4.09 -19.66
C LEU A 286 -18.69 5.62 -19.50
N THR A 287 -19.40 6.17 -18.51
CA THR A 287 -19.32 7.59 -18.17
C THR A 287 -17.94 7.95 -17.61
N LEU A 288 -17.43 7.16 -16.67
CA LEU A 288 -16.11 7.36 -16.04
C LEU A 288 -14.93 7.18 -17.03
N ALA A 289 -15.11 6.41 -18.11
CA ALA A 289 -14.11 6.31 -19.18
C ALA A 289 -13.85 7.67 -19.88
N GLY A 290 -14.77 8.62 -19.78
CA GLY A 290 -14.63 9.99 -20.28
C GLY A 290 -14.33 11.04 -19.19
N ASP A 291 -13.98 10.63 -17.97
CA ASP A 291 -13.74 11.56 -16.85
C ASP A 291 -12.56 12.51 -17.13
N GLU A 292 -12.59 13.70 -16.56
CA GLU A 292 -11.49 14.67 -16.68
C GLU A 292 -10.22 14.17 -16.00
N ASP A 293 -10.38 13.43 -14.91
CA ASP A 293 -9.28 12.92 -14.12
C ASP A 293 -8.75 11.61 -14.70
N PRO A 294 -7.43 11.54 -14.99
CA PRO A 294 -6.85 10.35 -15.59
C PRO A 294 -6.84 9.11 -14.68
N GLU A 295 -6.82 9.24 -13.35
CA GLU A 295 -6.89 8.06 -12.46
C GLU A 295 -8.28 7.42 -12.51
N VAL A 296 -9.32 8.25 -12.65
CA VAL A 296 -10.69 7.80 -12.85
C VAL A 296 -10.84 7.07 -14.19
N ARG A 297 -10.31 7.64 -15.27
CA ARG A 297 -10.30 6.97 -16.59
C ARG A 297 -9.51 5.66 -16.57
N GLU A 298 -8.41 5.60 -15.83
CA GLU A 298 -7.63 4.38 -15.65
C GLU A 298 -8.42 3.28 -14.93
N ALA A 299 -9.12 3.64 -13.85
CA ALA A 299 -10.01 2.69 -13.15
C ALA A 299 -11.12 2.16 -14.07
N ALA A 300 -11.77 3.05 -14.83
CA ALA A 300 -12.78 2.65 -15.81
C ALA A 300 -12.19 1.75 -16.91
N CYS A 301 -11.01 2.10 -17.44
CA CYS A 301 -10.30 1.29 -18.44
C CYS A 301 -9.98 -0.11 -17.92
N ARG A 302 -9.45 -0.21 -16.69
CA ARG A 302 -9.14 -1.49 -16.04
C ARG A 302 -10.39 -2.33 -15.87
N TRP A 303 -11.50 -1.71 -15.49
CA TRP A 303 -12.78 -2.40 -15.37
C TRP A 303 -13.25 -2.95 -16.72
N LEU A 304 -13.32 -2.10 -17.75
CA LEU A 304 -13.78 -2.44 -19.11
C LEU A 304 -12.92 -3.53 -19.76
N ALA A 305 -11.60 -3.48 -19.57
CA ALA A 305 -10.66 -4.44 -20.17
C ALA A 305 -10.88 -5.88 -19.67
N HIS A 306 -11.34 -6.05 -18.43
CA HIS A 306 -11.58 -7.37 -17.82
C HIS A 306 -13.05 -7.80 -17.92
N TYR A 307 -13.97 -6.88 -18.21
CA TYR A 307 -15.38 -7.20 -18.34
C TYR A 307 -15.67 -8.04 -19.59
N ARG A 308 -16.34 -9.18 -19.40
CA ARG A 308 -16.59 -10.21 -20.43
C ARG A 308 -17.92 -10.09 -21.16
N GLY A 309 -18.70 -9.04 -20.89
CA GLY A 309 -19.96 -8.79 -21.59
C GLY A 309 -19.77 -8.50 -23.08
N CYS A 310 -20.78 -8.79 -23.90
CA CYS A 310 -20.72 -8.70 -25.36
C CYS A 310 -21.20 -7.35 -25.92
N GLU A 311 -21.43 -6.36 -25.05
CA GLU A 311 -21.92 -5.04 -25.43
C GLU A 311 -20.89 -4.33 -26.33
N PRO A 312 -21.29 -3.86 -27.52
CA PRO A 312 -20.37 -3.22 -28.47
C PRO A 312 -19.78 -1.92 -27.93
N GLU A 313 -20.51 -1.20 -27.07
CA GLU A 313 -20.11 0.07 -26.46
C GLU A 313 -18.79 -0.03 -25.68
N ILE A 314 -18.49 -1.22 -25.13
CA ILE A 314 -17.22 -1.48 -24.42
C ILE A 314 -16.03 -1.38 -25.38
N GLY A 315 -16.15 -1.97 -26.57
CA GLY A 315 -15.09 -1.92 -27.58
C GLY A 315 -14.88 -0.49 -28.07
N ASP A 316 -15.96 0.29 -28.21
CA ASP A 316 -15.87 1.70 -28.60
C ASP A 316 -15.23 2.57 -27.52
N ALA A 317 -15.58 2.36 -26.24
CA ALA A 317 -14.96 3.05 -25.12
C ALA A 317 -13.47 2.71 -24.99
N LEU A 318 -13.10 1.42 -25.08
CA LEU A 318 -11.69 1.00 -25.09
C LEU A 318 -10.96 1.62 -26.27
N LEU A 319 -11.54 1.61 -27.48
CA LEU A 319 -10.94 2.25 -28.65
C LEU A 319 -10.70 3.75 -28.43
N ALA A 320 -11.63 4.46 -27.80
CA ALA A 320 -11.45 5.87 -27.45
C ALA A 320 -10.24 6.05 -26.51
N LEU A 321 -10.16 5.23 -25.45
CA LEU A 321 -9.06 5.23 -24.47
C LEU A 321 -7.68 4.89 -25.07
N THR A 322 -7.61 4.28 -26.26
CA THR A 322 -6.31 4.11 -26.97
C THR A 322 -5.66 5.44 -27.39
N HIS A 323 -6.38 6.57 -27.29
CA HIS A 323 -5.87 7.92 -27.54
C HIS A 323 -5.58 8.70 -26.25
N ASP A 324 -5.66 8.05 -25.08
CA ASP A 324 -5.42 8.73 -23.80
C ASP A 324 -3.99 9.29 -23.70
N GLU A 325 -3.82 10.40 -22.98
CA GLU A 325 -2.52 11.02 -22.74
C GLU A 325 -1.59 10.10 -21.93
N ARG A 326 -2.13 9.33 -20.98
CA ARG A 326 -1.36 8.39 -20.16
C ARG A 326 -1.10 7.09 -20.92
N GLN A 327 0.18 6.70 -21.00
CA GLN A 327 0.59 5.46 -21.65
C GLN A 327 -0.04 4.22 -21.02
N GLU A 328 -0.16 4.19 -19.69
CA GLU A 328 -0.79 3.09 -18.95
C GLU A 328 -2.24 2.82 -19.37
N ILE A 329 -3.03 3.88 -19.61
CA ILE A 329 -4.41 3.75 -20.09
C ILE A 329 -4.41 3.19 -21.52
N ARG A 330 -3.53 3.68 -22.39
CA ARG A 330 -3.42 3.16 -23.77
C ARG A 330 -3.07 1.67 -23.78
N ILE A 331 -2.14 1.23 -22.94
CA ILE A 331 -1.77 -0.19 -22.79
C ILE A 331 -2.98 -1.01 -22.34
N GLY A 332 -3.66 -0.58 -21.27
CA GLY A 332 -4.86 -1.25 -20.75
C GLY A 332 -5.98 -1.34 -21.80
N ALA A 333 -6.19 -0.27 -22.56
CA ALA A 333 -7.20 -0.21 -23.60
C ALA A 333 -6.92 -1.18 -24.77
N VAL A 334 -5.68 -1.20 -25.27
CA VAL A 334 -5.26 -2.12 -26.33
C VAL A 334 -5.35 -3.58 -25.88
N SER A 335 -4.87 -3.88 -24.66
CA SER A 335 -4.99 -5.20 -24.05
C SER A 335 -6.46 -5.63 -23.93
N GLY A 336 -7.33 -4.74 -23.45
CA GLY A 336 -8.77 -4.98 -23.36
C GLY A 336 -9.41 -5.31 -24.71
N LEU A 337 -9.06 -4.58 -25.78
CA LEU A 337 -9.52 -4.89 -27.15
C LEU A 337 -9.05 -6.28 -27.60
N ALA A 338 -7.78 -6.62 -27.37
CA ALA A 338 -7.21 -7.91 -27.72
C ALA A 338 -7.84 -9.08 -26.94
N TYR A 339 -8.16 -8.88 -25.66
CA TYR A 339 -8.87 -9.86 -24.83
C TYR A 339 -10.31 -10.11 -25.28
N ARG A 340 -10.93 -9.14 -25.95
CA ARG A 340 -12.29 -9.23 -26.51
C ARG A 340 -12.30 -9.74 -27.95
N ASP A 341 -11.14 -10.15 -28.47
CA ASP A 341 -10.93 -10.52 -29.87
C ASP A 341 -11.36 -9.41 -30.86
N ASP A 342 -11.27 -8.14 -30.45
CA ASP A 342 -11.57 -7.01 -31.31
C ASP A 342 -10.39 -6.76 -32.28
N PRO A 343 -10.58 -6.89 -33.60
CA PRO A 343 -9.50 -6.75 -34.58
C PRO A 343 -8.88 -5.35 -34.60
N ARG A 344 -9.58 -4.33 -34.05
CA ARG A 344 -9.05 -2.97 -33.93
C ARG A 344 -7.83 -2.88 -33.01
N CYS A 345 -7.56 -3.90 -32.18
CA CYS A 345 -6.38 -3.94 -31.31
C CYS A 345 -5.05 -3.88 -32.08
N VAL A 346 -4.98 -4.49 -33.27
CA VAL A 346 -3.75 -4.53 -34.08
C VAL A 346 -3.34 -3.15 -34.55
N GLU A 347 -4.29 -2.36 -35.04
CA GLU A 347 -4.01 -0.97 -35.43
C GLU A 347 -3.73 -0.11 -34.20
N ALA A 348 -4.50 -0.31 -33.12
CA ALA A 348 -4.37 0.47 -31.91
C ALA A 348 -3.06 0.24 -31.15
N GLU A 349 -2.38 -0.90 -31.34
CA GLU A 349 -1.07 -1.20 -30.74
C GLU A 349 -0.05 -0.09 -30.99
N HIS A 350 -0.02 0.48 -32.20
CA HIS A 350 0.88 1.58 -32.55
C HIS A 350 0.66 2.85 -31.70
N ARG A 351 -0.53 3.02 -31.12
CA ARG A 351 -0.88 4.19 -30.29
C ARG A 351 -0.28 4.12 -28.89
N ILE A 352 0.18 2.95 -28.43
CA ILE A 352 0.88 2.82 -27.13
C ILE A 352 2.11 3.74 -27.08
N GLY A 353 2.80 3.90 -28.21
CA GLY A 353 3.98 4.74 -28.34
C GLY A 353 5.25 4.09 -27.74
N PRO A 354 6.40 4.79 -27.82
CA PRO A 354 7.66 4.28 -27.29
C PRO A 354 7.59 4.13 -25.77
N ARG A 355 8.14 3.04 -25.24
CA ARG A 355 8.26 2.81 -23.80
C ARG A 355 9.61 3.30 -23.29
N ASP A 356 9.62 3.70 -22.03
CA ASP A 356 10.84 3.92 -21.28
C ASP A 356 11.54 2.56 -21.06
N PRO A 357 12.79 2.36 -21.52
CA PRO A 357 13.53 1.11 -21.32
C PRO A 357 13.77 0.77 -19.84
N ASP A 358 13.72 1.75 -18.95
CA ASP A 358 13.95 1.58 -17.51
C ASP A 358 12.69 1.10 -16.77
N GLN A 359 11.52 1.11 -17.43
CA GLN A 359 10.29 0.56 -16.85
C GLN A 359 10.28 -0.97 -16.88
N PRO A 360 9.71 -1.62 -15.85
CA PRO A 360 9.46 -3.05 -15.88
C PRO A 360 8.66 -3.49 -17.10
N PHE A 361 8.94 -4.72 -17.55
CA PHE A 361 8.16 -5.34 -18.63
C PHE A 361 6.69 -5.48 -18.19
N ASP A 362 5.78 -5.09 -19.07
CA ASP A 362 4.34 -5.19 -18.84
C ASP A 362 3.78 -6.32 -19.72
N GLU A 363 3.25 -7.36 -19.08
CA GLU A 363 2.74 -8.54 -19.77
C GLU A 363 1.56 -8.23 -20.72
N ARG A 364 0.81 -7.15 -20.47
CA ARG A 364 -0.32 -6.71 -21.31
C ARG A 364 0.12 -6.39 -22.74
N LEU A 365 1.39 -6.05 -22.94
CA LEU A 365 1.95 -5.78 -24.26
C LEU A 365 2.02 -7.02 -25.15
N MET A 366 1.91 -8.22 -24.58
CA MET A 366 1.87 -9.46 -25.36
C MET A 366 0.46 -9.78 -25.88
N ASP A 367 -0.57 -9.05 -25.47
CA ASP A 367 -1.96 -9.46 -25.73
C ASP A 367 -2.36 -9.35 -27.20
N VAL A 368 -1.84 -8.35 -27.94
CA VAL A 368 -2.07 -8.24 -29.39
C VAL A 368 -1.40 -9.40 -30.13
N TRP A 369 -0.17 -9.75 -29.75
CA TRP A 369 0.50 -10.94 -30.28
C TRP A 369 -0.29 -12.23 -29.94
N ARG A 370 -0.76 -12.37 -28.69
CA ARG A 370 -1.60 -13.52 -28.28
C ARG A 370 -2.89 -13.57 -29.10
N TYR A 371 -3.52 -12.44 -29.38
CA TYR A 371 -4.68 -12.33 -30.27
C TYR A 371 -4.37 -12.82 -31.69
N GLN A 372 -3.33 -12.30 -32.33
CA GLN A 372 -2.93 -12.70 -33.69
C GLN A 372 -2.67 -14.20 -33.78
N ARG A 373 -1.98 -14.78 -32.78
CA ARG A 373 -1.75 -16.23 -32.68
C ARG A 373 -3.04 -17.05 -32.61
N ARG A 374 -4.07 -16.56 -31.90
CA ARG A 374 -5.38 -17.21 -31.85
C ARG A 374 -6.09 -17.18 -33.21
N GLN A 375 -6.03 -16.05 -33.92
CA GLN A 375 -6.61 -15.91 -35.26
C GLN A 375 -5.92 -16.80 -36.29
N GLU A 376 -4.58 -16.83 -36.31
CA GLU A 376 -3.79 -17.73 -37.18
C GLU A 376 -4.15 -19.21 -36.98
N ALA A 377 -4.36 -19.62 -35.72
CA ALA A 377 -4.75 -20.99 -35.40
C ALA A 377 -6.18 -21.32 -35.84
N ALA A 378 -7.09 -20.34 -35.85
CA ALA A 378 -8.46 -20.50 -36.31
C ALA A 378 -8.57 -20.52 -37.85
N ASP A 379 -7.73 -19.76 -38.56
CA ASP A 379 -7.70 -19.70 -40.02
C ASP A 379 -6.92 -20.87 -40.68
N GLY A 380 -6.04 -21.53 -39.91
CA GLY A 380 -5.17 -22.61 -40.38
C GLY A 380 -5.69 -24.04 -40.16
N GLY A 381 -6.90 -24.22 -39.61
CA GLY A 381 -7.56 -25.52 -39.36
C GLY A 381 -8.83 -25.67 -40.20
#